data_AF-A0A3D3TD01-F1
#
_entry.id   AF-A0A3D3TD01-F1
#
_cell.length_a   1.000
_cell.length_b   1.000
_cell.length_c   1.000
_cell.angle_alpha   90.00
_cell.angle_beta   90.00
_cell.angle_gamma   90.00
#
_symmetry.space_group_name_H-M   'P 1'
#
loop_
_entity.id
_entity.type
_entity.pdbx_description
1 polymer ?
#
loop_
_entity_poly.entity_id
_entity_poly.type
_entity_poly.pdbx_seq_one_letter_code
_entity_poly.pdbx_strand_id
1 'polypeptide(L)'
;MLLNFSLELSQFTNWLDTILKENLPEFWAVFIEIVLTGVALLTLFAVLALILIYVERKITGFFQARLGPNRVGKYGLVQSVADMIKILIKEIIHVDNVDKFLFYLAPFFMIVASMLTFAALPFGRGLHAVDFNIGVFYVIAVSSIGIIGVLLAGWSSNNKYSMIGAMRSGAQFISYELSAGFALMTMVVLSGTMQFSTMIESQAYCWNIFKGHIPAVIAFIIYLI
;
A
#
# COMPACT_ATOMS: atom_id res chain seq x y z
N MET A 1 -3.26 36.74 10.47
CA MET A 1 -1.80 36.91 10.31
C MET A 1 -1.02 35.81 11.04
N LEU A 2 -1.48 34.55 10.96
CA LEU A 2 -0.76 33.34 11.35
C LEU A 2 -1.37 32.23 10.46
N LEU A 3 -0.52 31.43 9.80
CA LEU A 3 -0.81 30.38 8.79
C LEU A 3 -0.71 30.77 7.29
N ASN A 4 0.23 31.63 6.89
CA ASN A 4 0.66 31.75 5.48
C ASN A 4 1.92 30.91 5.15
N PHE A 5 2.25 29.94 5.99
CA PHE A 5 3.20 28.89 5.69
C PHE A 5 2.43 27.57 5.69
N SER A 6 1.59 27.34 4.67
CA SER A 6 1.19 25.97 4.37
C SER A 6 2.44 25.30 3.78
N LEU A 7 2.95 24.27 4.48
CA LEU A 7 3.90 23.31 3.93
C LEU A 7 3.17 22.50 2.84
N GLU A 8 2.77 23.17 1.78
CA GLU A 8 2.09 22.58 0.64
C GLU A 8 3.17 22.02 -0.27
N LEU A 9 3.37 20.70 -0.16
CA LEU A 9 4.24 19.93 -1.07
C LEU A 9 3.90 20.17 -2.55
N SER A 10 2.67 20.62 -2.86
CA SER A 10 2.24 21.06 -4.19
C SER A 10 3.05 22.25 -4.74
N GLN A 11 3.49 23.18 -3.89
CA GLN A 11 4.34 24.29 -4.33
C GLN A 11 5.73 23.80 -4.75
N PHE A 12 6.25 22.80 -4.03
CA PHE A 12 7.53 22.17 -4.33
C PHE A 12 7.48 21.35 -5.63
N THR A 13 6.41 20.58 -5.85
CA THR A 13 6.24 19.81 -7.10
C THR A 13 6.10 20.73 -8.31
N ASN A 14 5.33 21.81 -8.20
CA ASN A 14 5.17 22.79 -9.28
C ASN A 14 6.47 23.52 -9.60
N TRP A 15 7.27 23.84 -8.57
CA TRP A 15 8.60 24.43 -8.75
C TRP A 15 9.56 23.47 -9.47
N LEU A 16 9.56 22.18 -9.09
CA LEU A 16 10.36 21.15 -9.76
C LEU A 16 9.97 20.96 -11.22
N ASP A 17 8.67 20.89 -11.52
CA ASP A 17 8.14 20.76 -12.88
C ASP A 17 8.59 21.94 -13.77
N THR A 18 8.49 23.16 -13.24
CA THR A 18 8.91 24.37 -13.96
C THR A 18 10.40 24.33 -14.33
N ILE A 19 11.27 23.97 -13.37
CA ILE A 19 12.71 23.86 -13.61
C ILE A 19 13.04 22.77 -14.65
N LEU A 20 12.37 21.63 -14.58
CA LEU A 20 12.62 20.52 -15.50
C LEU A 20 12.21 20.88 -16.93
N LYS A 21 11.06 21.52 -17.11
CA LYS A 21 10.56 21.96 -18.42
C LYS A 21 11.37 23.12 -19.03
N GLU A 22 11.96 23.98 -18.21
CA GLU A 22 12.82 25.07 -18.68
C GLU A 22 14.17 24.58 -19.22
N ASN A 23 14.70 23.47 -18.67
CA ASN A 23 16.05 23.00 -18.98
C ASN A 23 16.11 21.79 -19.92
N LEU A 24 15.02 21.04 -20.08
CA LEU A 24 15.00 19.77 -20.82
C LEU A 24 13.86 19.71 -21.86
N PRO A 25 14.02 18.93 -22.93
CA PRO A 25 12.91 18.56 -23.80
C PRO A 25 11.80 17.86 -23.01
N GLU A 26 10.54 18.11 -23.41
CA GLU A 26 9.33 17.66 -22.71
C GLU A 26 9.34 16.15 -22.37
N PHE A 27 9.81 15.31 -23.28
CA PHE A 27 9.92 13.87 -23.05
C PHE A 27 10.83 13.50 -21.86
N TRP A 28 12.00 14.14 -21.76
CA TRP A 28 12.95 13.85 -20.69
C TRP A 28 12.52 14.43 -19.35
N ALA A 29 11.86 15.60 -19.36
CA ALA A 29 11.29 16.20 -18.16
C ALA A 29 10.23 15.26 -17.53
N VAL A 30 9.26 14.80 -18.33
CA VAL A 30 8.20 13.89 -17.87
C VAL A 30 8.77 12.54 -17.39
N PHE A 31 9.74 11.98 -18.11
CA PHE A 31 10.37 10.72 -17.71
C PHE A 31 11.06 10.83 -16.34
N ILE A 32 11.83 11.90 -16.11
CA ILE A 32 12.50 12.14 -14.84
C ILE A 32 11.50 12.34 -13.71
N GLU A 33 10.41 13.07 -13.96
CA GLU A 33 9.35 13.30 -12.97
C GLU A 33 8.67 12.00 -12.54
N ILE A 34 8.33 11.12 -13.49
CA ILE A 34 7.74 9.80 -13.20
C ILE A 34 8.71 8.95 -12.38
N VAL A 35 9.99 8.91 -12.75
CA VAL A 35 11.01 8.15 -12.02
C VAL A 35 11.18 8.68 -10.60
N LEU A 36 11.26 10.00 -10.43
CA LEU A 36 11.41 10.64 -9.13
C LEU A 36 10.19 10.37 -8.24
N THR A 37 8.98 10.44 -8.79
CA THR A 37 7.73 10.10 -8.09
C THR A 37 7.70 8.62 -7.70
N GLY A 38 8.12 7.72 -8.59
CA GLY A 38 8.22 6.29 -8.30
C GLY A 38 9.20 5.98 -7.18
N VAL A 39 10.39 6.60 -7.19
CA VAL A 39 11.39 6.45 -6.12
C VAL A 39 10.89 7.05 -4.80
N ALA A 40 10.23 8.22 -4.84
CA ALA A 40 9.63 8.83 -3.66
C ALA A 40 8.55 7.93 -3.04
N LEU A 41 7.67 7.34 -3.85
CA LEU A 41 6.66 6.39 -3.36
C LEU A 41 7.30 5.12 -2.80
N LEU A 42 8.33 4.56 -3.46
CA LEU A 42 9.01 3.34 -3.00
C LEU A 42 9.72 3.56 -1.67
N THR A 43 10.40 4.70 -1.54
CA THR A 43 11.08 5.08 -0.29
C THR A 43 10.08 5.30 0.83
N LEU A 44 8.96 5.99 0.55
CA LEU A 44 7.89 6.20 1.53
C LEU A 44 7.25 4.87 1.96
N PHE A 45 6.96 3.97 1.01
CA PHE A 45 6.45 2.62 1.29
C PHE A 45 7.41 1.82 2.18
N ALA A 46 8.71 1.82 1.86
CA ALA A 46 9.72 1.11 2.64
C ALA A 46 9.87 1.67 4.07
N VAL A 47 9.89 3.01 4.22
CA VAL A 47 9.98 3.66 5.54
C VAL A 47 8.74 3.37 6.38
N LEU A 48 7.54 3.46 5.80
CA LEU A 48 6.31 3.11 6.50
C LEU A 48 6.31 1.64 6.95
N ALA A 49 6.75 0.71 6.10
CA ALA A 49 6.87 -0.69 6.46
C ALA A 49 7.82 -0.90 7.66
N LEU A 50 8.99 -0.24 7.68
CA LEU A 50 9.94 -0.34 8.79
C LEU A 50 9.37 0.21 10.11
N ILE A 51 8.58 1.29 10.04
CA ILE A 51 7.90 1.87 11.20
C ILE A 51 6.81 0.92 11.70
N LEU A 52 5.96 0.40 10.79
CA LEU A 52 4.87 -0.51 11.15
C LEU A 52 5.39 -1.80 11.81
N ILE A 53 6.46 -2.41 11.28
CA ILE A 53 7.09 -3.59 11.89
C ILE A 53 7.56 -3.31 13.33
N TYR A 54 8.17 -2.14 13.56
CA TYR A 54 8.61 -1.75 14.90
C TYR A 54 7.41 -1.53 15.85
N VAL A 55 6.38 -0.81 15.38
CA VAL A 55 5.16 -0.52 16.14
C VAL A 55 4.42 -1.81 16.49
N GLU A 56 4.23 -2.72 15.53
CA GLU A 56 3.57 -4.00 15.72
C GLU A 56 4.25 -4.82 16.83
N ARG A 57 5.58 -4.95 16.78
CA ARG A 57 6.34 -5.68 17.82
C ARG A 57 6.23 -5.05 19.20
N LYS A 58 6.12 -3.72 19.26
CA LYS A 58 6.00 -3.00 20.53
C LYS A 58 4.59 -3.13 21.13
N ILE A 59 3.57 -2.98 20.29
CA ILE A 59 2.16 -3.11 20.69
C ILE A 59 1.85 -4.55 21.11
N THR A 60 2.25 -5.55 20.31
CA THR A 60 2.04 -6.97 20.65
C THR A 60 2.79 -7.40 21.90
N GLY A 61 4.02 -6.88 22.10
CA GLY A 61 4.75 -7.07 23.35
C GLY A 61 3.97 -6.52 24.55
N PHE A 62 3.47 -5.29 24.44
CA PHE A 62 2.68 -4.64 25.49
C PHE A 62 1.41 -5.41 25.83
N PHE A 63 0.65 -5.87 24.84
CA PHE A 63 -0.53 -6.73 25.05
C PHE A 63 -0.20 -8.04 25.76
N GLN A 64 1.00 -8.58 25.54
CA GLN A 64 1.49 -9.81 26.17
C GLN A 64 2.21 -9.56 27.51
N ALA A 65 2.11 -8.35 28.07
CA ALA A 65 2.81 -7.94 29.29
C ALA A 65 4.34 -8.19 29.23
N ARG A 66 4.95 -8.11 28.04
CA ARG A 66 6.40 -8.18 27.84
C ARG A 66 6.93 -6.93 27.17
N LEU A 67 8.18 -6.60 27.44
CA LEU A 67 8.84 -5.49 26.75
C LEU A 67 9.11 -5.89 25.29
N GLY A 68 8.73 -5.01 24.36
CA GLY A 68 9.11 -5.10 22.95
C GLY A 68 10.61 -4.84 22.74
N PRO A 69 11.05 -4.57 21.50
CA PRO A 69 12.45 -4.24 21.21
C PRO A 69 12.95 -3.10 22.10
N ASN A 70 14.02 -3.32 22.88
CA ASN A 70 14.54 -2.33 23.85
C ASN A 70 16.08 -2.21 23.86
N ARG A 71 16.80 -3.00 23.05
CA ARG A 71 18.28 -3.07 23.10
C ARG A 71 18.98 -2.39 21.92
N VAL A 72 18.46 -2.53 20.70
CA VAL A 72 19.11 -1.99 19.49
C VAL A 72 18.72 -0.53 19.29
N GLY A 73 19.56 0.37 19.80
CA GLY A 73 19.32 1.82 19.83
C GLY A 73 18.39 2.26 20.97
N LYS A 74 18.14 3.57 21.09
CA LYS A 74 17.25 4.14 22.11
C LYS A 74 15.83 3.59 21.91
N TYR A 75 15.28 2.91 22.92
CA TYR A 75 13.97 2.22 22.87
C TYR A 75 13.80 1.19 21.74
N GLY A 76 14.89 0.65 21.16
CA GLY A 76 14.79 -0.33 20.09
C GLY A 76 14.45 0.25 18.70
N LEU A 77 14.54 1.57 18.48
CA LEU A 77 14.16 2.22 17.22
C LEU A 77 14.92 1.68 16.00
N VAL A 78 16.17 1.24 16.18
CA VAL A 78 17.03 0.78 15.08
C VAL A 78 16.81 -0.72 14.79
N GLN A 79 15.95 -1.40 15.56
CA GLN A 79 15.72 -2.83 15.42
C GLN A 79 15.22 -3.24 14.01
N SER A 80 14.25 -2.52 13.45
CA SER A 80 13.69 -2.87 12.13
C SER A 80 14.73 -2.72 11.01
N VAL A 81 15.58 -1.69 11.08
CA VAL A 81 16.71 -1.50 10.14
C VAL A 81 17.74 -2.61 10.30
N ALA A 82 18.06 -3.02 11.54
CA ALA A 82 18.98 -4.13 11.78
C ALA A 82 18.43 -5.47 11.23
N ASP A 83 17.13 -5.72 11.35
CA ASP A 83 16.50 -6.92 10.80
C ASP A 83 16.49 -6.91 9.26
N MET A 84 16.30 -5.75 8.62
CA MET A 84 16.46 -5.59 7.17
C MET A 84 17.89 -5.93 6.72
N ILE A 85 18.90 -5.33 7.36
CA ILE A 85 20.31 -5.59 7.03
C ILE A 85 20.66 -7.06 7.24
N LYS A 86 20.14 -7.67 8.31
CA LYS A 86 20.33 -9.10 8.59
C LYS A 86 19.80 -9.99 7.47
N ILE A 87 18.63 -9.67 6.89
CA ILE A 87 18.06 -10.44 5.79
C ILE A 87 18.91 -10.28 4.52
N LEU A 88 19.46 -9.09 4.25
CA LEU A 88 20.33 -8.84 3.08
C LEU A 88 21.68 -9.59 3.15
N ILE A 89 22.23 -9.75 4.35
CA ILE A 89 23.50 -10.49 4.56
C ILE A 89 23.26 -12.01 4.63
N LYS A 90 22.00 -12.45 4.74
CA LYS A 90 21.69 -13.87 4.91
C LYS A 90 21.98 -14.63 3.62
N GLU A 91 22.66 -15.76 3.75
CA GLU A 91 22.94 -16.69 2.66
C GLU A 91 21.65 -17.16 1.99
N ILE A 92 21.64 -17.16 0.65
CA ILE A 92 20.49 -17.56 -0.17
C ILE A 92 20.51 -19.07 -0.35
N ILE A 93 19.56 -19.75 0.29
CA ILE A 93 19.36 -21.20 0.13
C ILE A 93 18.46 -21.43 -1.09
N HIS A 94 18.95 -22.20 -2.04
CA HIS A 94 18.20 -22.57 -3.24
C HIS A 94 17.38 -23.84 -2.96
N VAL A 95 16.14 -23.85 -3.46
CA VAL A 95 15.25 -25.03 -3.34
C VAL A 95 15.36 -25.85 -4.62
N ASP A 96 15.63 -27.14 -4.49
CA ASP A 96 15.69 -28.07 -5.62
C ASP A 96 14.29 -28.41 -6.15
N ASN A 97 14.21 -28.74 -7.45
CA ASN A 97 12.97 -29.16 -8.14
C ASN A 97 11.85 -28.11 -8.18
N VAL A 98 12.17 -26.83 -8.18
CA VAL A 98 11.20 -25.72 -8.26
C VAL A 98 11.12 -25.16 -9.68
N ASP A 99 9.94 -24.67 -10.07
CA ASP A 99 9.81 -23.83 -11.27
C ASP A 99 10.47 -22.47 -11.00
N LYS A 100 11.73 -22.33 -11.44
CA LYS A 100 12.55 -21.14 -11.17
C LYS A 100 11.91 -19.85 -11.67
N PHE A 101 11.26 -19.88 -12.83
CA PHE A 101 10.69 -18.67 -13.42
C PHE A 101 9.52 -18.16 -12.57
N LEU A 102 8.54 -19.02 -12.29
CA LEU A 102 7.38 -18.64 -11.48
C LEU A 102 7.76 -18.34 -10.03
N PHE A 103 8.72 -19.08 -9.46
CA PHE A 103 9.13 -18.91 -8.07
C PHE A 103 9.77 -17.55 -7.81
N TYR A 104 10.66 -17.09 -8.70
CA TYR A 104 11.25 -15.76 -8.58
C TYR A 104 10.27 -14.66 -8.97
N LEU A 105 9.33 -14.91 -9.88
CA LEU A 105 8.38 -13.92 -10.35
C LEU A 105 7.23 -13.67 -9.36
N ALA A 106 6.82 -14.68 -8.58
CA ALA A 106 5.69 -14.58 -7.67
C ALA A 106 5.78 -13.44 -6.62
N PRO A 107 6.93 -13.18 -5.96
CA PRO A 107 7.07 -12.03 -5.06
C PRO A 107 6.91 -10.68 -5.77
N PHE A 108 7.26 -10.57 -7.05
CA PHE A 108 7.11 -9.32 -7.80
C PHE A 108 5.64 -8.96 -8.03
N PHE A 109 4.76 -9.94 -8.26
CA PHE A 109 3.32 -9.65 -8.36
C PHE A 109 2.78 -9.01 -7.08
N MET A 110 3.22 -9.48 -5.91
CA MET A 110 2.81 -8.91 -4.62
C MET A 110 3.29 -7.48 -4.44
N ILE A 111 4.57 -7.22 -4.73
CA ILE A 111 5.18 -5.89 -4.58
C ILE A 111 4.56 -4.92 -5.58
N VAL A 112 4.36 -5.33 -6.83
CA VAL A 112 3.74 -4.49 -7.86
C VAL A 112 2.29 -4.18 -7.51
N ALA A 113 1.49 -5.17 -7.08
CA ALA A 113 0.12 -4.94 -6.66
C ALA A 113 0.02 -3.99 -5.45
N SER A 114 0.89 -4.15 -4.44
CA SER A 114 0.90 -3.24 -3.29
C SER A 114 1.35 -1.83 -3.67
N MET A 115 2.32 -1.71 -4.57
CA MET A 115 2.83 -0.42 -5.01
C MET A 115 1.81 0.35 -5.85
N LEU A 116 1.12 -0.34 -6.77
CA LEU A 116 0.09 0.24 -7.62
C LEU A 116 -1.13 0.71 -6.79
N THR A 117 -1.57 -0.09 -5.82
CA THR A 117 -2.63 0.33 -4.90
C THR A 117 -2.23 1.55 -4.07
N PHE A 118 -0.98 1.58 -3.59
CA PHE A 118 -0.45 2.71 -2.83
C PHE A 118 -0.34 4.00 -3.66
N ALA A 119 -0.04 3.89 -4.96
CA ALA A 119 0.04 5.03 -5.86
C ALA A 119 -1.32 5.73 -6.09
N ALA A 120 -2.42 4.99 -6.00
CA ALA A 120 -3.77 5.56 -6.13
C ALA A 120 -4.29 6.24 -4.86
N LEU A 121 -3.56 6.14 -3.73
CA LEU A 121 -3.99 6.76 -2.48
C LEU A 121 -3.62 8.26 -2.46
N PRO A 122 -4.57 9.15 -2.15
CA PRO A 122 -4.28 10.56 -1.94
C PRO A 122 -3.69 10.79 -0.55
N PHE A 123 -2.52 11.42 -0.49
CA PHE A 123 -1.84 11.74 0.79
C PHE A 123 -2.18 13.14 1.30
N GLY A 124 -2.64 14.02 0.43
CA GLY A 124 -3.00 15.39 0.78
C GLY A 124 -3.59 16.17 -0.39
N ARG A 125 -3.94 17.44 -0.15
CA ARG A 125 -4.47 18.33 -1.19
C ARG A 125 -3.40 18.57 -2.25
N GLY A 126 -3.68 18.17 -3.50
CA GLY A 126 -2.71 18.22 -4.60
C GLY A 126 -1.52 17.26 -4.45
N LEU A 127 -1.53 16.36 -3.46
CA LEU A 127 -0.51 15.34 -3.23
C LEU A 127 -1.09 13.96 -3.50
N HIS A 128 -1.25 13.66 -4.78
CA HIS A 128 -1.65 12.35 -5.30
C HIS A 128 -0.67 11.97 -6.41
N ALA A 129 -0.25 10.72 -6.47
CA ALA A 129 0.60 10.28 -7.56
C ALA A 129 -0.20 10.11 -8.85
N VAL A 130 -1.39 9.49 -8.74
CA VAL A 130 -2.34 9.39 -9.85
C VAL A 130 -3.75 9.54 -9.32
N ASP A 131 -4.51 10.49 -9.89
CA ASP A 131 -5.93 10.68 -9.57
C ASP A 131 -6.79 10.20 -10.73
N PHE A 132 -7.37 9.01 -10.58
CA PHE A 132 -8.25 8.41 -11.57
C PHE A 132 -9.72 8.71 -11.27
N ASN A 133 -10.49 9.04 -12.31
CA ASN A 133 -11.96 9.10 -12.23
C ASN A 133 -12.59 7.77 -11.75
N ILE A 134 -11.88 6.65 -11.97
CA ILE A 134 -12.26 5.29 -11.58
C ILE A 134 -11.39 4.74 -10.44
N GLY A 135 -10.92 5.59 -9.53
CA GLY A 135 -9.95 5.23 -8.48
C GLY A 135 -10.35 4.02 -7.62
N VAL A 136 -11.59 3.98 -7.13
CA VAL A 136 -12.08 2.84 -6.31
C VAL A 136 -12.04 1.53 -7.11
N PHE A 137 -12.50 1.55 -8.37
CA PHE A 137 -12.47 0.38 -9.23
C PHE A 137 -11.05 -0.07 -9.54
N TYR A 138 -10.14 0.88 -9.76
CA TYR A 138 -8.72 0.60 -9.96
C TYR A 138 -8.10 -0.14 -8.76
N VAL A 139 -8.36 0.32 -7.53
CA VAL A 139 -7.80 -0.33 -6.32
C VAL A 139 -8.30 -1.76 -6.18
N ILE A 140 -9.59 -2.01 -6.42
CA ILE A 140 -10.17 -3.37 -6.39
C ILE A 140 -9.56 -4.25 -7.49
N ALA A 141 -9.41 -3.73 -8.71
CA ALA A 141 -8.82 -4.49 -9.82
C ALA A 141 -7.36 -4.86 -9.55
N VAL A 142 -6.58 -3.94 -8.97
CA VAL A 142 -5.17 -4.17 -8.66
C VAL A 142 -5.00 -5.10 -7.45
N SER A 143 -5.88 -5.03 -6.44
CA SER A 143 -5.81 -5.96 -5.30
C SER A 143 -5.93 -7.42 -5.72
N SER A 144 -6.76 -7.71 -6.74
CA SER A 144 -6.95 -9.07 -7.26
C SER A 144 -5.67 -9.66 -7.86
N ILE A 145 -4.77 -8.82 -8.39
CA ILE A 145 -3.47 -9.25 -8.94
C ILE A 145 -2.58 -9.82 -7.83
N GLY A 146 -2.68 -9.30 -6.60
CA GLY A 146 -1.94 -9.82 -5.45
C GLY A 146 -2.26 -11.29 -5.16
N ILE A 147 -3.52 -11.71 -5.34
CA ILE A 147 -3.93 -13.11 -5.11
C ILE A 147 -3.19 -14.07 -6.03
N ILE A 148 -2.93 -13.66 -7.28
CA ILE A 148 -2.16 -14.43 -8.25
C ILE A 148 -0.74 -14.67 -7.74
N GLY A 149 -0.10 -13.66 -7.13
CA GLY A 149 1.23 -13.79 -6.53
C GLY A 149 1.31 -14.88 -5.46
N VAL A 150 0.33 -14.93 -4.55
CA VAL A 150 0.27 -15.95 -3.47
C VAL A 150 0.08 -17.35 -4.06
N LEU A 151 -0.83 -17.51 -5.02
CA LEU A 151 -1.11 -18.80 -5.65
C LEU A 151 0.10 -19.32 -6.46
N LEU A 152 0.75 -18.45 -7.23
CA LEU A 152 1.95 -18.79 -8.00
C LEU A 152 3.13 -19.17 -7.09
N ALA A 153 3.30 -18.48 -5.95
CA ALA A 153 4.34 -18.83 -4.97
C ALA A 153 4.12 -20.24 -4.40
N GLY A 154 2.87 -20.61 -4.11
CA GLY A 154 2.52 -21.95 -3.65
C GLY A 154 2.77 -23.03 -4.70
N TRP A 155 2.26 -22.81 -5.92
CA TRP A 155 2.38 -23.75 -7.03
C TRP A 155 3.84 -23.99 -7.42
N SER A 156 4.61 -22.93 -7.58
CA SER A 156 6.01 -23.00 -8.06
C SER A 156 6.94 -23.72 -7.09
N SER A 157 6.66 -23.66 -5.78
CA SER A 157 7.50 -24.24 -4.71
C SER A 157 7.60 -25.78 -4.71
N ASN A 158 6.83 -26.48 -5.55
CA ASN A 158 6.83 -27.93 -5.71
C ASN A 158 6.79 -28.73 -4.39
N ASN A 159 6.00 -28.25 -3.42
CA ASN A 159 5.76 -28.94 -2.15
C ASN A 159 4.26 -29.03 -1.88
N LYS A 160 3.78 -30.24 -1.55
CA LYS A 160 2.37 -30.51 -1.23
C LYS A 160 1.83 -29.57 -0.15
N TYR A 161 2.60 -29.30 0.91
CA TYR A 161 2.14 -28.47 2.02
C TYR A 161 2.05 -26.99 1.65
N SER A 162 3.05 -26.48 0.93
CA SER A 162 3.05 -25.10 0.43
C SER A 162 1.90 -24.86 -0.55
N MET A 163 1.62 -25.82 -1.42
CA MET A 163 0.51 -25.76 -2.37
C MET A 163 -0.85 -25.73 -1.66
N ILE A 164 -1.08 -26.61 -0.67
CA ILE A 164 -2.31 -26.60 0.12
C ILE A 164 -2.44 -25.30 0.92
N GLY A 165 -1.34 -24.79 1.48
CA GLY A 165 -1.30 -23.52 2.19
C GLY A 165 -1.71 -22.35 1.31
N ALA A 166 -1.12 -22.24 0.11
CA ALA A 166 -1.45 -21.19 -0.84
C ALA A 166 -2.90 -21.28 -1.32
N MET A 167 -3.45 -22.48 -1.55
CA MET A 167 -4.87 -22.65 -1.91
C MET A 167 -5.81 -22.17 -0.80
N ARG A 168 -5.47 -22.42 0.48
CA ARG A 168 -6.26 -21.92 1.62
C ARG A 168 -6.21 -20.40 1.70
N SER A 169 -5.03 -19.80 1.62
CA SER A 169 -4.86 -18.34 1.64
C SER A 169 -5.51 -17.67 0.43
N GLY A 170 -5.41 -18.28 -0.76
CA GLY A 170 -6.06 -17.77 -1.97
C GLY A 170 -7.58 -17.78 -1.85
N ALA A 171 -8.18 -18.88 -1.39
CA ALA A 171 -9.63 -18.96 -1.16
C ALA A 171 -10.11 -17.92 -0.13
N GLN A 172 -9.32 -17.70 0.92
CA GLN A 172 -9.57 -16.66 1.92
C GLN A 172 -9.55 -15.27 1.28
N PHE A 173 -8.50 -14.92 0.53
CA PHE A 173 -8.40 -13.60 -0.09
C PHE A 173 -9.53 -13.30 -1.06
N ILE A 174 -9.91 -14.24 -1.92
CA ILE A 174 -11.01 -14.06 -2.88
C ILE A 174 -12.32 -13.78 -2.16
N SER A 175 -12.57 -14.49 -1.05
CA SER A 175 -13.80 -14.33 -0.26
C SER A 175 -13.87 -12.94 0.40
N TYR A 176 -12.76 -12.46 0.96
CA TYR A 176 -12.70 -11.13 1.58
C TYR A 176 -12.68 -9.98 0.57
N GLU A 177 -12.16 -10.20 -0.63
CA GLU A 177 -12.18 -9.20 -1.69
C GLU A 177 -13.61 -8.89 -2.15
N LEU A 178 -14.48 -9.89 -2.20
CA LEU A 178 -15.90 -9.70 -2.51
C LEU A 178 -16.61 -8.88 -1.43
N SER A 179 -16.40 -9.19 -0.14
CA SER A 179 -16.95 -8.42 0.99
C SER A 179 -16.44 -6.97 0.98
N ALA A 180 -15.13 -6.77 0.83
CA ALA A 180 -14.53 -5.44 0.75
C ALA A 180 -15.03 -4.65 -0.48
N GLY A 181 -15.21 -5.32 -1.62
CA GLY A 181 -15.80 -4.75 -2.83
C GLY A 181 -17.22 -4.23 -2.59
N PHE A 182 -18.08 -5.01 -1.94
CA PHE A 182 -19.43 -4.56 -1.58
C PHE A 182 -19.40 -3.38 -0.61
N ALA A 183 -18.53 -3.40 0.40
CA ALA A 183 -18.38 -2.28 1.33
C ALA A 183 -17.95 -0.99 0.59
N LEU A 184 -16.97 -1.06 -0.31
CA LEU A 184 -16.54 0.09 -1.11
C LEU A 184 -17.63 0.59 -2.06
N MET A 185 -18.41 -0.31 -2.68
CA MET A 185 -19.51 0.07 -3.58
C MET A 185 -20.57 0.90 -2.87
N THR A 186 -20.92 0.59 -1.61
CA THR A 186 -21.86 1.43 -0.85
C THR A 186 -21.35 2.87 -0.69
N MET A 187 -20.04 3.05 -0.49
CA MET A 187 -19.41 4.37 -0.33
C MET A 187 -19.39 5.15 -1.64
N VAL A 188 -19.18 4.46 -2.77
CA VAL A 188 -19.29 5.06 -4.10
C VAL A 188 -20.71 5.57 -4.34
N VAL A 189 -21.74 4.79 -4.00
CA VAL A 189 -23.15 5.20 -4.17
C VAL A 189 -23.47 6.41 -3.30
N LEU A 190 -22.99 6.45 -2.04
CA LEU A 190 -23.19 7.58 -1.13
C LEU A 190 -22.46 8.86 -1.58
N SER A 191 -21.26 8.70 -2.16
CA SER A 191 -20.45 9.83 -2.63
C SER A 191 -20.83 10.33 -4.03
N GLY A 192 -21.51 9.50 -4.83
CA GLY A 192 -21.83 9.80 -6.23
C GLY A 192 -20.63 9.83 -7.18
N THR A 193 -19.43 9.46 -6.72
CA THR A 193 -18.18 9.48 -7.51
C THR A 193 -17.28 8.29 -7.13
N MET A 194 -16.43 7.84 -8.05
CA MET A 194 -15.43 6.78 -7.82
C MET A 194 -14.01 7.33 -7.65
N GLN A 195 -13.85 8.64 -7.76
CA GLN A 195 -12.57 9.34 -7.62
C GLN A 195 -12.27 9.59 -6.14
N PHE A 196 -11.05 9.32 -5.69
CA PHE A 196 -10.73 9.41 -4.26
C PHE A 196 -10.64 10.85 -3.77
N SER A 197 -10.10 11.77 -4.58
CA SER A 197 -9.98 13.18 -4.22
C SER A 197 -11.34 13.82 -3.94
N THR A 198 -12.31 13.65 -4.84
CA THR A 198 -13.69 14.14 -4.69
C THR A 198 -14.40 13.49 -3.51
N MET A 199 -14.16 12.20 -3.25
CA MET A 199 -14.75 11.49 -2.11
C MET A 199 -14.25 12.06 -0.78
N ILE A 200 -12.96 12.38 -0.67
CA ILE A 200 -12.36 12.99 0.53
C ILE A 200 -12.84 14.43 0.72
N GLU A 201 -12.94 15.20 -0.37
CA GLU A 201 -13.49 16.56 -0.31
C GLU A 201 -14.94 16.55 0.20
N SER A 202 -15.74 15.55 -0.18
CA SER A 202 -17.11 15.38 0.32
C SER A 202 -17.20 15.11 1.83
N GLN A 203 -16.09 14.66 2.44
CA GLN A 203 -15.94 14.36 3.87
C GLN A 203 -15.43 15.55 4.70
N ALA A 204 -15.18 16.72 4.09
CA ALA A 204 -14.61 17.87 4.79
C ALA A 204 -15.42 18.32 6.02
N TYR A 205 -16.75 18.24 5.94
CA TYR A 205 -17.65 18.64 7.04
C TYR A 205 -18.01 17.51 7.99
N CYS A 206 -18.17 16.28 7.47
CA CYS A 206 -18.58 15.13 8.27
C CYS A 206 -18.09 13.84 7.60
N TRP A 207 -17.67 12.87 8.39
CA TRP A 207 -17.22 11.57 7.87
C TRP A 207 -18.39 10.78 7.29
N ASN A 208 -18.12 10.00 6.25
CA ASN A 208 -19.14 9.23 5.53
C ASN A 208 -19.86 8.20 6.41
N ILE A 209 -19.24 7.72 7.50
CA ILE A 209 -19.88 6.84 8.48
C ILE A 209 -21.11 7.52 9.11
N PHE A 210 -21.01 8.81 9.44
CA PHE A 210 -22.10 9.55 10.07
C PHE A 210 -23.09 10.09 9.04
N LYS A 211 -22.60 10.55 7.89
CA LYS A 211 -23.43 11.11 6.80
C LYS A 211 -24.28 10.04 6.10
N GLY A 212 -23.74 8.82 5.95
CA GLY A 212 -24.42 7.71 5.31
C GLY A 212 -25.36 6.92 6.24
N HIS A 213 -25.44 7.26 7.53
CA HIS A 213 -26.27 6.61 8.53
C HIS A 213 -26.21 5.06 8.47
N ILE A 214 -27.35 4.40 8.22
CA ILE A 214 -27.50 2.95 8.29
C ILE A 214 -26.69 2.22 7.19
N PRO A 215 -26.77 2.58 5.90
CA PRO A 215 -25.95 1.98 4.84
C PRO A 215 -24.44 1.98 5.12
N ALA A 216 -23.91 3.11 5.62
CA ALA A 216 -22.48 3.23 5.89
C ALA A 216 -22.03 2.38 7.08
N VAL A 217 -22.87 2.26 8.12
CA VAL A 217 -22.60 1.38 9.27
C VAL A 217 -22.62 -0.09 8.86
N ILE A 218 -23.59 -0.50 8.04
CA ILE A 218 -23.66 -1.87 7.51
C ILE A 218 -22.41 -2.18 6.68
N ALA A 219 -22.02 -1.28 5.79
CA ALA A 219 -20.82 -1.43 4.98
C ALA A 219 -19.54 -1.53 5.82
N PHE A 220 -19.45 -0.73 6.88
CA PHE A 220 -18.34 -0.79 7.83
C PHE A 220 -18.29 -2.15 8.56
N ILE A 221 -19.45 -2.69 8.95
CA ILE A 221 -19.53 -4.02 9.58
C ILE A 221 -19.14 -5.11 8.58
N ILE A 222 -19.61 -5.04 7.33
CA ILE A 222 -19.24 -5.99 6.27
C ILE A 222 -17.72 -5.96 6.01
N TYR A 223 -17.10 -4.79 6.07
CA TYR A 223 -15.65 -4.65 5.92
C TYR A 223 -14.85 -5.22 7.10
N LEU A 224 -15.42 -5.18 8.31
CA LEU A 224 -14.75 -5.65 9.53
C LEU A 224 -14.74 -7.17 9.67
N ILE A 225 -15.77 -7.83 9.12
CA ILE A 225 -15.98 -9.30 9.19
C ILE A 225 -15.14 -10.02 8.14
#